data_AF-A0A7K3D0N3-F1
#
_entry.id   AF-A0A7K3D0N3-F1
#
_cell.length_a   1.000
_cell.length_b   1.000
_cell.length_c   1.000
_cell.angle_alpha   90.00
_cell.angle_beta   90.00
_cell.angle_gamma   90.00
#
_symmetry.space_group_name_H-M   'P 1'
#
loop_
_entity.id
_entity.type
_entity.pdbx_description
1 polymer ?
#
loop_
_entity_poly.entity_id
_entity_poly.type
_entity_poly.pdbx_seq_one_letter_code
_entity_poly.pdbx_strand_id
1 'polypeptide(L)' 'MSLAPKPTPGGECPQCWAHAHDKRIHKALKGRQCEPCLDHLHNGCPVLVPKKPSFWW' A
#
# COMPACT_ATOMS: atom_id res chain seq x y z
N MET A 1 1.16 -2.24 21.56
CA MET A 1 2.01 -3.03 20.65
C MET A 1 2.12 -2.29 19.32
N SER A 2 3.22 -1.56 19.10
CA SER A 2 3.48 -0.88 17.82
C SER A 2 3.95 -1.90 16.79
N LEU A 3 3.01 -2.44 16.01
CA LEU A 3 3.36 -3.13 14.79
C LEU A 3 3.73 -2.05 13.78
N ALA A 4 5.01 -1.75 13.63
CA ALA A 4 5.47 -0.93 12.51
C ALA A 4 5.00 -1.64 11.23
N PRO A 5 4.14 -1.02 10.40
CA PRO A 5 3.76 -1.61 9.13
C PRO A 5 5.05 -1.83 8.35
N LYS A 6 5.19 -3.00 7.71
CA LYS A 6 6.33 -3.30 6.83
C LYS A 6 6.65 -2.04 6.02
N PRO A 7 7.89 -1.52 6.01
CA PRO A 7 8.20 -0.31 5.27
C PRO A 7 7.78 -0.53 3.82
N THR A 8 6.94 0.36 3.31
CA THR A 8 6.49 0.30 1.92
C THR A 8 7.72 0.41 1.03
N PRO A 9 7.97 -0.57 0.14
CA PRO A 9 9.10 -0.47 -0.79
C PRO A 9 8.91 0.74 -1.72
N GLY A 10 10.03 1.34 -2.11
CA GLY A 10 10.02 2.49 -3.00
C GLY A 10 9.46 2.12 -4.38
N GLY A 11 8.49 2.89 -4.86
CA GLY A 11 7.70 2.61 -6.06
C GLY A 11 6.36 1.93 -5.78
N GLU A 12 6.02 1.62 -4.53
CA GLU A 12 4.69 1.13 -4.14
C GLU A 12 3.92 2.17 -3.32
N CYS A 13 2.60 2.02 -3.32
CA CYS A 13 1.65 2.88 -2.63
C CYS A 13 1.52 2.44 -1.16
N PRO A 14 1.76 3.32 -0.17
CA PRO A 14 1.78 2.93 1.25
C PRO A 14 0.41 2.46 1.74
N GLN A 15 -0.66 3.03 1.20
CA GLN A 15 -2.03 2.61 1.49
C GLN A 15 -2.32 1.20 0.96
N CYS A 16 -1.95 0.91 -0.29
CA CYS A 16 -2.18 -0.41 -0.89
C CYS A 16 -1.36 -1.49 -0.18
N TRP A 17 -0.12 -1.16 0.18
CA TRP A 17 0.77 -2.05 0.94
C TRP A 17 0.23 -2.32 2.35
N ALA A 18 -0.22 -1.29 3.06
CA ALA A 18 -0.85 -1.45 4.36
C ALA A 18 -2.14 -2.29 4.25
N HIS A 19 -2.94 -2.05 3.21
CA HIS A 19 -4.14 -2.84 2.95
C HIS A 19 -3.83 -4.33 2.69
N ALA A 20 -2.82 -4.61 1.85
CA ALA A 20 -2.39 -5.98 1.55
C ALA A 20 -1.84 -6.73 2.78
N HIS A 21 -1.26 -6.02 3.75
CA HIS A 21 -0.69 -6.63 4.95
C HIS A 21 -1.61 -6.62 6.17
N ASP A 22 -2.61 -5.74 6.23
CA ASP A 22 -3.53 -5.65 7.35
C ASP A 22 -4.79 -6.51 7.13
N LYS A 23 -4.75 -7.71 7.71
CA LYS A 23 -5.87 -8.67 7.69
C LYS A 23 -7.14 -8.14 8.38
N ARG A 24 -7.03 -7.11 9.23
CA ARG A 24 -8.20 -6.52 9.92
C ARG A 24 -9.11 -5.80 8.93
N ILE A 25 -8.54 -5.19 7.89
CA ILE A 25 -9.29 -4.47 6.87
C ILE A 25 -10.11 -5.45 6.04
N HIS A 26 -9.50 -6.57 5.62
CA HIS A 26 -10.22 -7.66 4.94
C HIS A 26 -11.32 -8.29 5.82
N LYS A 27 -11.08 -8.41 7.14
CA LYS A 27 -12.08 -8.90 8.09
C LYS A 27 -13.27 -7.94 8.22
N ALA A 28 -13.02 -6.63 8.26
CA ALA A 28 -14.07 -5.61 8.32
C ALA A 28 -14.88 -5.54 7.02
N LEU A 29 -14.22 -5.69 5.87
CA LEU A 29 -14.84 -5.62 4.56
C LEU A 29 -15.57 -6.92 4.13
N LYS A 30 -15.47 -8.01 4.91
CA LYS A 30 -16.11 -9.32 4.62
C LYS A 30 -15.89 -9.80 3.18
N GLY A 31 -14.67 -9.64 2.66
CA GLY A 31 -14.35 -10.06 1.29
C GLY A 31 -14.79 -9.08 0.20
N ARG A 32 -15.28 -7.88 0.54
CA ARG A 32 -15.36 -6.77 -0.41
C ARG A 32 -13.99 -6.11 -0.57
N GLN A 33 -13.70 -5.72 -1.80
CA GLN A 33 -12.53 -4.90 -2.10
C GLN A 33 -12.84 -3.43 -1.78
N CYS A 34 -11.91 -2.69 -1.16
CA CYS A 34 -12.05 -1.24 -0.98
C CYS A 34 -12.08 -0.52 -2.33
N GLU A 35 -13.05 0.37 -2.53
CA GLU A 35 -13.08 1.29 -3.69
C GLU A 35 -11.76 2.01 -3.94
N PRO A 36 -11.08 2.63 -2.95
CA PRO A 36 -9.80 3.29 -3.22
C PRO A 36 -8.72 2.32 -3.71
N CYS A 37 -8.80 1.05 -3.33
CA CYS A 37 -7.84 0.04 -3.77
C CYS A 37 -8.15 -0.45 -5.18
N LEU A 38 -9.42 -0.54 -5.55
CA LEU A 38 -9.87 -0.82 -6.92
C LEU A 38 -9.54 0.33 -7.85
N ASP A 39 -9.77 1.57 -7.40
CA ASP A 39 -9.40 2.78 -8.12
C ASP A 39 -7.89 2.81 -8.35
N HIS A 40 -7.08 2.61 -7.30
CA HIS A 40 -5.62 2.54 -7.46
C HIS A 40 -5.16 1.38 -8.34
N LEU A 41 -5.90 0.26 -8.40
CA LEU A 41 -5.60 -0.86 -9.28
C LEU A 41 -5.89 -0.53 -10.75
N HIS A 42 -6.98 0.18 -11.03
CA HIS A 42 -7.43 0.51 -12.39
C HIS A 42 -6.81 1.80 -12.95
N ASN A 43 -6.70 2.83 -12.13
CA ASN A 43 -6.22 4.17 -12.50
C ASN A 43 -4.75 4.42 -12.10
N GLY A 44 -4.16 3.51 -11.32
CA GLY A 44 -2.82 3.68 -10.74
C GLY A 44 -2.85 4.47 -9.44
N CYS A 45 -1.92 4.20 -8.52
CA CYS A 45 -1.82 4.98 -7.28
C CYS A 45 -1.08 6.31 -7.52
N PRO A 46 -1.66 7.47 -7.17
CA PRO A 46 -1.03 8.77 -7.34
C PRO A 46 0.09 9.04 -6.33
N VAL A 47 0.11 8.31 -5.21
CA VAL A 47 1.08 8.48 -4.12
C VAL A 47 1.96 7.23 -4.03
N LEU A 48 3.04 7.22 -4.80
CA LEU A 48 4.06 6.19 -4.72
C LEU A 48 5.17 6.66 -3.78
N VAL A 49 5.67 5.76 -2.93
CA VAL A 49 6.85 6.07 -2.12
C VAL A 49 8.01 6.37 -3.07
N PRO A 50 8.65 7.54 -2.99
CA PRO A 50 9.77 7.88 -3.86
C PRO A 50 10.86 6.83 -3.67
N LYS A 51 11.19 6.12 -4.75
CA LYS A 51 12.29 5.16 -4.78
C LYS A 51 13.56 5.97 -4.51
N LYS A 52 14.33 5.62 -3.47
CA LYS A 52 15.61 6.27 -3.21
C LYS A 52 16.41 6.24 -4.52
N PRO A 53 16.78 7.40 -5.11
CA PRO A 53 17.66 7.37 -6.25
C PRO A 53 18.95 6.70 -5.77
N SER A 54 19.29 5.56 -6.36
CA SER A 54 20.56 4.90 -6.11
C SER A 54 21.65 5.74 -6.77
N PHE A 55 22.04 6.83 -6.12
CA PHE A 55 23.22 7.60 -6.48
C PHE A 55 24.43 6.78 -6.04
N TRP A 56 24.93 5.94 -6.94
CA TRP A 56 26.29 5.40 -6.86
C TRP A 56 27.13 6.26 -7.79
N TRP A 57 28.04 7.04 -7.19
CA TRP A 57 29.11 7.79 -7.86
C TRP A 57 30.39 6.97 -7.80
#